data_AF-A0A349MT51-F1
#
_entry.id   AF-A0A349MT51-F1
#
_cell.length_a   1.000
_cell.length_b   1.000
_cell.length_c   1.000
_cell.angle_alpha   90.00
_cell.angle_beta   90.00
_cell.angle_gamma   90.00
#
_symmetry.space_group_name_H-M   'P 1'
#
loop_
_entity.id
_entity.type
_entity.pdbx_description
1 polymer ?
#
loop_
_entity_poly.entity_id
_entity_poly.type
_entity_poly.pdbx_seq_one_letter_code
_entity_poly.pdbx_strand_id
1 'polypeptide(L)'
;MVTTAVMSGVRFSLMMFFPPQTHSFDMMIRGKGGKGVDLYLLLEKLMFYCILYTLKGDDHMPIPTKAPLMKTNAKELVYDQIREWIIDGTLEPNEWITEAELSSAIDTSRTPVREAMQRLSNDGLVVMQNGLTTRVAPLETQDVAAIYYPLASIEGLAAKLAADRVTSQEIDRLTEIDKGYQRALRRGSLRLEIKRDREFHAAILEIADNGFVTKFANHMYSHVTRFETYFFEQQGHGMTMNERSHANIIAALRAHQPELAAQAMSLDWLETMQKIKASF
;
A
#
# COMPACT_ATOMS: atom_id res chain seq x y z
N MET A 1 22.54 -7.84 23.93
CA MET A 1 21.79 -8.35 25.10
C MET A 1 22.61 -8.01 26.34
N VAL A 2 22.05 -7.31 27.33
CA VAL A 2 22.77 -6.99 28.58
C VAL A 2 22.28 -7.96 29.64
N THR A 3 23.15 -8.87 30.09
CA THR A 3 22.83 -9.86 31.11
C THR A 3 23.58 -9.50 32.39
N THR A 4 22.85 -9.27 33.48
CA THR A 4 23.44 -8.92 34.77
C THR A 4 23.58 -10.18 35.61
N ALA A 5 24.82 -10.58 35.92
CA ALA A 5 25.09 -11.66 36.86
C ALA A 5 25.65 -11.08 38.17
N VAL A 6 25.18 -11.58 39.32
CA VAL A 6 25.66 -11.17 40.64
C VAL A 6 26.38 -12.36 41.28
N MET A 7 27.67 -12.20 41.56
CA MET A 7 28.42 -13.09 42.44
C MET A 7 29.11 -12.25 43.51
N SER A 8 28.99 -12.65 44.77
CA SER A 8 29.75 -12.10 45.90
C SER A 8 29.57 -10.58 46.15
N GLY A 9 28.41 -10.00 45.83
CA GLY A 9 28.09 -8.60 46.14
C GLY A 9 28.70 -7.54 45.21
N VAL A 10 29.40 -7.94 44.14
CA VAL A 10 29.95 -7.01 43.12
C VAL A 10 29.14 -7.16 41.82
N ARG A 11 28.66 -6.04 41.27
CA ARG A 11 27.90 -6.01 40.00
C ARG A 11 28.85 -5.86 38.82
N PHE A 12 28.79 -6.80 37.87
CA PHE A 12 29.46 -6.69 36.57
C PHE A 12 28.42 -6.43 35.48
N SER A 13 28.79 -5.62 34.49
CA SER A 13 27.98 -5.39 33.29
C SER A 13 28.77 -5.87 32.08
N LEU A 14 28.29 -6.91 31.42
CA LEU A 14 28.90 -7.46 30.21
C LEU A 14 28.16 -6.88 29.00
N MET A 15 28.87 -6.11 28.18
CA MET A 15 28.31 -5.51 26.97
C MET A 15 28.93 -6.21 25.77
N MET A 16 28.21 -7.17 25.20
CA MET A 16 28.61 -7.82 23.95
C MET A 16 28.09 -7.00 22.76
N PHE A 17 29.00 -6.45 21.97
CA PHE A 17 28.71 -5.87 20.67
C PHE A 17 28.79 -6.97 19.61
N PHE A 18 27.70 -7.16 18.86
CA PHE A 18 27.67 -8.00 17.67
C PHE A 18 27.68 -7.09 16.44
N PRO A 19 28.84 -6.77 15.85
CA PRO A 19 28.86 -6.15 14.53
C PRO A 19 28.36 -7.15 13.48
N PRO A 20 27.54 -6.73 12.49
CA PRO A 20 26.84 -7.67 11.61
C PRO A 20 27.73 -8.46 10.66
N GLN A 21 28.95 -8.01 10.32
CA GLN A 21 29.74 -8.61 9.25
C GLN A 21 31.28 -8.46 9.40
N THR A 22 31.83 -8.52 10.61
CA THR A 22 33.29 -8.67 10.78
C THR A 22 33.61 -9.64 11.92
N HIS A 23 34.41 -10.67 11.60
CA HIS A 23 34.96 -11.69 12.50
C HIS A 23 36.05 -11.14 13.42
N SER A 24 35.75 -10.07 14.14
CA SER A 24 36.64 -9.50 15.15
C SER A 24 35.81 -9.08 16.36
N PHE A 25 35.91 -9.87 17.44
CA PHE A 25 35.33 -9.55 18.74
C PHE A 25 36.28 -8.60 19.48
N ASP A 26 35.94 -7.32 19.53
CA ASP A 26 36.64 -6.39 20.42
C ASP A 26 35.92 -6.36 21.77
N MET A 27 36.57 -6.91 22.80
CA MET A 27 35.98 -7.12 24.12
C MET A 27 36.49 -6.06 25.09
N MET A 28 35.70 -5.01 25.30
CA MET A 28 36.03 -3.97 26.29
C MET A 28 35.44 -4.32 27.66
N ILE A 29 36.26 -4.84 28.57
CA ILE A 29 35.86 -5.10 29.96
C ILE A 29 36.08 -3.82 30.78
N ARG A 30 35.00 -3.11 31.12
CA ARG A 30 35.03 -2.04 32.13
C ARG A 30 34.57 -2.57 33.48
N GLY A 31 35.52 -2.84 34.38
CA GLY A 31 35.23 -3.13 35.79
C GLY A 31 35.16 -1.85 36.61
N LYS A 32 34.09 -1.66 37.39
CA LYS A 32 34.10 -0.78 38.57
C LYS A 32 34.33 -1.64 39.81
N GLY A 33 35.48 -1.44 40.47
CA GLY A 33 35.81 -1.99 41.78
C GLY A 33 36.80 -3.14 41.72
N GLY A 34 38.09 -2.84 41.83
CA GLY A 34 39.19 -3.78 41.63
C GLY A 34 39.24 -4.91 42.65
N LYS A 35 39.20 -6.15 42.14
CA LYS A 35 40.08 -7.28 42.48
C LYS A 35 39.80 -8.38 41.42
N GLY A 36 40.88 -8.94 40.87
CA GLY A 36 40.95 -9.56 39.53
C GLY A 36 39.91 -10.62 39.19
N VAL A 37 39.46 -10.60 37.94
CA VAL A 37 38.65 -11.66 37.32
C VAL A 37 39.60 -12.81 36.97
N ASP A 38 39.27 -14.03 37.40
CA ASP A 38 40.01 -15.22 36.99
C ASP A 38 39.74 -15.48 35.50
N LEU A 39 40.67 -15.03 34.65
CA LEU A 39 40.57 -15.09 33.20
C LEU A 39 40.44 -16.55 32.70
N TYR A 40 40.97 -17.53 33.44
CA TYR A 40 40.94 -18.94 33.06
C TYR A 40 39.51 -19.50 33.08
N LEU A 41 38.74 -19.19 34.12
CA LEU A 41 37.36 -19.68 34.26
C LEU A 41 36.40 -19.06 33.22
N LEU A 42 36.70 -17.84 32.78
CA LEU A 42 35.95 -17.16 31.72
C LEU A 42 36.29 -17.74 30.33
N LEU A 43 37.57 -18.04 30.09
CA LEU A 43 38.05 -18.68 28.87
C LEU A 43 37.52 -20.10 28.71
N GLU A 44 37.46 -20.91 29.78
CA GLU A 44 36.88 -22.26 29.72
C GLU A 44 35.39 -22.23 29.34
N LYS A 45 34.60 -21.31 29.92
CA LYS A 45 33.18 -21.17 29.58
C LYS A 45 32.95 -20.65 28.15
N LEU A 46 33.81 -19.76 27.67
CA LEU A 46 33.78 -19.27 26.29
C LEU A 46 34.18 -20.36 25.28
N MET A 47 35.18 -21.18 25.59
CA MET A 47 35.57 -22.32 24.74
C MET A 47 34.46 -23.37 24.69
N PHE A 48 33.79 -23.67 25.81
CA PHE A 48 32.65 -24.58 25.82
C PHE A 48 31.47 -24.06 24.97
N TYR A 49 31.21 -22.75 25.03
CA TYR A 49 30.16 -22.12 24.21
C TYR A 49 30.53 -22.08 22.71
N CYS A 50 31.80 -21.86 22.37
CA CYS A 50 32.29 -21.92 20.99
C CYS A 50 32.23 -23.33 20.43
N ILE A 51 32.65 -24.36 21.19
CA ILE A 51 32.58 -25.77 20.77
C ILE A 51 31.12 -26.21 20.59
N LEU A 52 30.20 -25.77 21.47
CA LEU A 52 28.77 -26.02 21.30
C LEU A 52 28.16 -25.29 20.09
N TYR A 53 28.67 -24.12 19.71
CA TYR A 53 28.23 -23.42 18.48
C TYR A 53 28.81 -24.07 17.22
N THR A 54 30.06 -24.52 17.24
CA THR A 54 30.73 -25.16 16.08
C THR A 54 30.25 -26.58 15.82
N LEU A 55 29.79 -27.32 16.85
CA LEU A 55 29.27 -28.70 16.70
C LEU A 55 27.76 -28.75 16.43
N LYS A 56 27.04 -27.63 16.52
CA LYS A 56 25.60 -27.56 16.25
C LYS A 56 25.35 -27.25 14.77
N GLY A 57 25.72 -28.20 13.92
CA GLY A 57 25.09 -28.56 12.65
C GLY A 57 24.79 -27.45 11.64
N ASP A 58 25.47 -27.54 10.49
CA ASP A 58 24.98 -27.16 9.17
C ASP A 58 24.39 -25.74 9.01
N ASP A 59 25.28 -24.75 8.85
CA ASP A 59 24.95 -23.44 8.25
C ASP A 59 24.68 -23.56 6.73
N HIS A 60 23.78 -24.47 6.34
CA HIS A 60 23.17 -24.47 5.01
C HIS A 60 21.85 -23.71 5.10
N MET A 61 21.79 -22.53 4.47
CA MET A 61 20.52 -21.87 4.19
C MET A 61 19.59 -22.87 3.48
N PRO A 62 18.37 -23.16 3.99
CA PRO A 62 17.56 -24.25 3.45
C PRO A 62 16.81 -23.79 2.19
N ILE A 63 17.52 -23.71 1.05
CA ILE A 63 16.94 -23.43 -0.27
C ILE A 63 17.00 -24.70 -1.13
N PRO A 64 15.89 -25.21 -1.68
CA PRO A 64 15.92 -26.31 -2.64
C PRO A 64 16.56 -25.88 -3.97
N THR A 65 17.46 -26.70 -4.49
CA THR A 65 18.47 -26.33 -5.51
C THR A 65 17.94 -26.20 -6.95
N LYS A 66 16.62 -26.29 -7.18
CA LYS A 66 15.97 -26.10 -8.48
C LYS A 66 14.57 -25.48 -8.32
N ALA A 67 14.50 -24.16 -8.40
CA ALA A 67 13.23 -23.41 -8.43
C ALA A 67 13.20 -22.48 -9.66
N PRO A 68 12.93 -22.98 -10.88
CA PRO A 68 12.68 -22.10 -12.00
C PRO A 68 11.36 -21.37 -11.77
N LEU A 69 11.41 -20.04 -11.62
CA LEU A 69 10.24 -19.17 -11.58
C LEU A 69 10.30 -18.18 -12.75
N MET A 70 9.37 -18.32 -13.70
CA MET A 70 8.82 -17.29 -14.61
C MET A 70 7.97 -18.01 -15.70
N LYS A 71 6.81 -17.52 -16.17
CA LYS A 71 6.32 -16.14 -16.30
C LYS A 71 4.83 -16.06 -15.91
N THR A 72 4.51 -15.36 -14.83
CA THR A 72 3.10 -15.03 -14.51
C THR A 72 2.75 -13.63 -15.03
N ASN A 73 2.74 -13.47 -16.35
CA ASN A 73 2.08 -12.31 -16.95
C ASN A 73 0.59 -12.59 -17.17
N ALA A 74 0.25 -13.82 -17.59
CA ALA A 74 -1.14 -14.17 -17.92
C ALA A 74 -2.12 -13.96 -16.75
N LYS A 75 -1.77 -14.37 -15.52
CA LYS A 75 -2.65 -14.16 -14.36
C LYS A 75 -2.80 -12.68 -13.99
N GLU A 76 -1.73 -11.89 -14.13
CA GLU A 76 -1.75 -10.46 -13.81
C GLU A 76 -2.58 -9.70 -14.84
N LEU A 77 -2.41 -10.00 -16.12
CA LEU A 77 -3.23 -9.45 -17.20
C LEU A 77 -4.71 -9.82 -17.05
N VAL A 78 -5.00 -11.07 -16.68
CA VAL A 78 -6.39 -11.53 -16.44
C VAL A 78 -6.98 -10.82 -15.23
N TYR A 79 -6.21 -10.68 -14.15
CA TYR A 79 -6.62 -9.93 -12.96
C TYR A 79 -6.90 -8.47 -13.30
N ASP A 80 -5.97 -7.79 -13.98
CA ASP A 80 -6.13 -6.39 -14.36
C ASP A 80 -7.34 -6.23 -15.27
N GLN A 81 -7.53 -7.09 -16.27
CA GLN A 81 -8.66 -7.00 -17.19
C GLN A 81 -10.02 -7.16 -16.50
N ILE A 82 -10.17 -8.17 -15.62
CA ILE A 82 -11.42 -8.39 -14.88
C ILE A 82 -11.64 -7.24 -13.89
N ARG A 83 -10.57 -6.76 -13.24
CA ARG A 83 -10.64 -5.60 -12.34
C ARG A 83 -11.15 -4.36 -13.09
N GLU A 84 -10.63 -4.08 -14.28
CA GLU A 84 -11.08 -2.95 -15.09
C GLU A 84 -12.57 -3.08 -15.46
N TRP A 85 -13.02 -4.28 -15.88
CA TRP A 85 -14.46 -4.52 -16.15
C TRP A 85 -15.35 -4.32 -14.93
N ILE A 86 -14.87 -4.63 -13.73
CA ILE A 86 -15.60 -4.36 -12.48
C ILE A 86 -15.61 -2.86 -12.15
N ILE A 87 -14.52 -2.14 -12.44
CA ILE A 87 -14.36 -0.70 -12.14
C ILE A 87 -15.16 0.18 -13.11
N ASP A 88 -15.16 -0.16 -14.39
CA ASP A 88 -15.83 0.60 -15.45
C ASP A 88 -17.32 0.25 -15.61
N GLY A 89 -17.82 -0.72 -14.84
CA GLY A 89 -19.22 -1.13 -14.84
C GLY A 89 -19.60 -2.13 -15.93
N THR A 90 -18.65 -2.61 -16.74
CA THR A 90 -18.90 -3.72 -17.69
C THR A 90 -19.42 -4.97 -16.96
N LEU A 91 -18.92 -5.21 -15.74
CA LEU A 91 -19.45 -6.20 -14.81
C LEU A 91 -20.13 -5.47 -13.64
N GLU A 92 -21.46 -5.51 -13.59
CA GLU A 92 -22.26 -4.72 -12.67
C GLU A 92 -22.21 -5.26 -11.22
N PRO A 93 -22.40 -4.41 -10.19
CA PRO A 93 -22.53 -4.88 -8.81
C PRO A 93 -23.64 -5.94 -8.68
N ASN A 94 -23.36 -7.03 -7.94
CA ASN A 94 -24.19 -8.23 -7.80
C ASN A 94 -24.29 -9.15 -9.02
N GLU A 95 -23.64 -8.84 -10.15
CA GLU A 95 -23.65 -9.71 -11.32
C GLU A 95 -22.96 -11.04 -11.04
N TRP A 96 -23.58 -12.13 -11.47
CA TRP A 96 -23.00 -13.48 -11.37
C TRP A 96 -21.98 -13.68 -12.48
N ILE A 97 -20.78 -14.15 -12.13
CA ILE A 97 -19.68 -14.35 -13.06
C ILE A 97 -19.11 -15.76 -12.91
N THR A 98 -18.77 -16.38 -14.04
CA THR A 98 -18.20 -17.73 -14.07
C THR A 98 -16.79 -17.74 -14.66
N GLU A 99 -15.92 -18.62 -14.14
CA GLU A 99 -14.57 -18.82 -14.69
C GLU A 99 -14.62 -19.21 -16.18
N ALA A 100 -15.67 -19.94 -16.59
CA ALA A 100 -15.82 -20.40 -17.96
C ALA A 100 -16.07 -19.25 -18.93
N GLU A 101 -17.01 -18.35 -18.62
CA GLU A 101 -17.32 -17.18 -19.45
C GLU A 101 -16.13 -16.21 -19.51
N LEU A 102 -15.51 -15.92 -18.36
CA LEU A 102 -14.34 -15.05 -18.29
C LEU A 102 -13.15 -15.63 -19.08
N SER A 103 -12.93 -16.95 -19.01
CA SER A 103 -11.87 -17.61 -19.79
C SER A 103 -12.12 -17.52 -21.29
N SER A 104 -13.38 -17.62 -21.72
CA SER A 104 -13.76 -17.49 -23.13
C SER A 104 -13.65 -16.04 -23.61
N ALA A 105 -14.00 -15.06 -22.77
CA ALA A 105 -13.95 -13.64 -23.12
C ALA A 105 -12.51 -13.12 -23.23
N ILE A 106 -11.60 -13.59 -22.39
CA ILE A 106 -10.19 -13.16 -22.34
C ILE A 106 -9.29 -14.03 -23.25
N ASP A 107 -9.84 -15.06 -23.89
CA ASP A 107 -9.10 -16.05 -24.70
C ASP A 107 -7.92 -16.67 -23.94
N THR A 108 -8.23 -17.26 -22.77
CA THR A 108 -7.23 -17.87 -21.90
C THR A 108 -7.74 -19.16 -21.25
N SER A 109 -6.85 -19.89 -20.59
CA SER A 109 -7.24 -21.09 -19.83
C SER A 109 -7.89 -20.72 -18.49
N ARG A 110 -8.60 -21.66 -17.87
CA ARG A 110 -9.29 -21.43 -16.58
C ARG A 110 -8.35 -21.19 -15.39
N THR A 111 -7.12 -21.72 -15.43
CA THR A 111 -6.16 -21.61 -14.32
C THR A 111 -5.80 -20.16 -13.97
N PRO A 112 -5.32 -19.29 -14.89
CA PRO A 112 -5.04 -17.89 -14.58
C PRO A 112 -6.30 -17.11 -14.19
N VAL A 113 -7.47 -17.46 -14.72
CA VAL A 113 -8.76 -16.87 -14.31
C VAL A 113 -9.07 -17.21 -12.86
N ARG A 114 -8.96 -18.49 -12.46
CA ARG A 114 -9.17 -18.90 -11.07
C ARG A 114 -8.23 -18.20 -10.10
N GLU A 115 -6.95 -18.09 -10.43
CA GLU A 115 -5.97 -17.37 -9.62
C GLU A 115 -6.32 -15.87 -9.51
N ALA A 116 -6.72 -15.23 -10.61
CA ALA A 116 -7.19 -13.85 -10.62
C ALA A 116 -8.45 -13.67 -9.76
N MET A 117 -9.43 -14.59 -9.85
CA MET A 117 -10.67 -14.57 -9.07
C MET A 117 -10.40 -14.68 -7.56
N GLN A 118 -9.47 -15.54 -7.14
CA GLN A 118 -9.06 -15.63 -5.73
C GLN A 118 -8.45 -14.31 -5.25
N ARG A 119 -7.62 -13.67 -6.07
CA ARG A 119 -7.03 -12.37 -5.74
C ARG A 119 -8.09 -11.27 -5.69
N LEU A 120 -8.99 -11.20 -6.67
CA LEU A 120 -10.11 -10.26 -6.67
C LEU A 120 -11.00 -10.45 -5.43
N SER A 121 -11.17 -11.69 -4.96
CA SER A 121 -11.91 -11.97 -3.73
C SER A 121 -11.17 -11.46 -2.50
N ASN A 122 -9.85 -11.59 -2.44
CA ASN A 122 -9.02 -11.04 -1.37
C ASN A 122 -9.04 -9.50 -1.37
N ASP A 123 -9.12 -8.90 -2.55
CA ASP A 123 -9.27 -7.45 -2.72
C ASP A 123 -10.71 -6.99 -2.47
N GLY A 124 -11.65 -7.90 -2.21
CA GLY A 124 -13.06 -7.57 -1.94
C GLY A 124 -13.87 -7.13 -3.15
N LEU A 125 -13.37 -7.36 -4.37
CA LEU A 125 -14.04 -6.96 -5.62
C LEU A 125 -15.07 -7.99 -6.10
N VAL A 126 -14.94 -9.24 -5.63
CA VAL A 126 -15.89 -10.32 -5.89
C VAL A 126 -16.17 -11.08 -4.59
N VAL A 127 -17.35 -11.68 -4.51
CA VAL A 127 -17.77 -12.53 -3.39
C VAL A 127 -17.92 -13.96 -3.89
N MET A 128 -17.08 -14.86 -3.38
CA MET A 128 -17.15 -16.29 -3.68
C MET A 128 -18.02 -16.99 -2.63
N GLN A 129 -19.12 -17.60 -3.06
CA GLN A 129 -19.99 -18.40 -2.19
C GLN A 129 -19.74 -19.89 -2.43
N ASN A 130 -19.34 -20.60 -1.37
CA ASN A 130 -19.13 -22.06 -1.34
C ASN A 130 -18.20 -22.61 -2.45
N GLY A 131 -17.35 -21.76 -3.04
CA GLY A 131 -16.45 -22.12 -4.14
C GLY A 131 -17.13 -22.48 -5.47
N LEU A 132 -18.45 -22.33 -5.57
CA LEU A 132 -19.24 -22.75 -6.74
C LEU A 132 -19.83 -21.57 -7.50
N THR A 133 -20.18 -20.50 -6.79
CA THR A 133 -20.76 -19.30 -7.40
C THR A 133 -19.95 -18.08 -7.00
N THR A 134 -19.67 -17.22 -7.96
CA THR A 134 -18.99 -15.95 -7.71
C THR A 134 -19.83 -14.83 -8.27
N ARG A 135 -19.95 -13.75 -7.53
CA ARG A 135 -20.59 -12.52 -7.99
C ARG A 135 -19.69 -11.32 -7.77
N VAL A 136 -19.86 -10.28 -8.58
CA VAL A 136 -19.26 -8.97 -8.32
C VAL A 136 -19.75 -8.47 -6.97
N ALA A 137 -18.84 -7.95 -6.15
CA ALA A 137 -19.17 -7.50 -4.81
C ALA A 137 -20.26 -6.39 -4.88
N PRO A 138 -21.27 -6.41 -3.99
CA PRO A 138 -22.25 -5.34 -3.93
C PRO A 138 -21.59 -3.99 -3.59
N LEU A 139 -22.28 -2.89 -3.91
CA LEU A 139 -21.94 -1.56 -3.41
C LEU A 139 -22.97 -1.19 -2.35
N GLU A 140 -22.55 -1.12 -1.09
CA GLU A 140 -23.43 -0.77 0.04
C GLU A 140 -23.10 0.62 0.57
N THR A 141 -24.13 1.41 0.90
CA THR A 141 -23.97 2.78 1.40
C THR A 141 -23.08 2.86 2.66
N GLN A 142 -23.13 1.84 3.49
CA GLN A 142 -22.34 1.73 4.71
C GLN A 142 -20.83 1.64 4.44
N ASP A 143 -20.44 1.06 3.30
CA ASP A 143 -19.04 0.87 2.92
C ASP A 143 -18.41 2.19 2.46
N VAL A 144 -19.20 3.14 1.96
CA VAL A 144 -18.73 4.45 1.50
C VAL A 144 -17.88 5.13 2.58
N ALA A 145 -18.36 5.18 3.82
CA ALA A 145 -17.59 5.76 4.92
C ALA A 145 -16.35 4.92 5.28
N ALA A 146 -16.49 3.59 5.28
CA ALA A 146 -15.40 2.66 5.60
C ALA A 146 -14.24 2.74 4.59
N ILE A 147 -14.52 3.17 3.35
CA ILE A 147 -13.53 3.32 2.29
C ILE A 147 -12.93 4.73 2.27
N TYR A 148 -13.77 5.78 2.31
CA TYR A 148 -13.31 7.14 2.07
C TYR A 148 -12.56 7.76 3.25
N TYR A 149 -12.91 7.48 4.50
CA TYR A 149 -12.16 7.99 5.66
C TYR A 149 -10.70 7.54 5.70
N PRO A 150 -10.37 6.24 5.57
CA PRO A 150 -8.98 5.81 5.53
C PRO A 150 -8.26 6.31 4.29
N LEU A 151 -8.90 6.34 3.11
CA LEU A 151 -8.27 6.87 1.91
C LEU A 151 -7.93 8.36 2.06
N ALA A 152 -8.86 9.18 2.55
CA ALA A 152 -8.63 10.60 2.81
C ALA A 152 -7.44 10.83 3.77
N SER A 153 -7.24 9.93 4.72
CA SER A 153 -6.11 9.97 5.65
C SER A 153 -4.78 9.59 4.98
N ILE A 154 -4.80 8.56 4.14
CA ILE A 154 -3.63 8.08 3.38
C ILE A 154 -3.19 9.13 2.36
N GLU A 155 -4.14 9.69 1.61
CA GLU A 155 -3.93 10.73 0.61
C GLU A 155 -3.51 12.06 1.26
N GLY A 156 -4.11 12.41 2.40
CA GLY A 156 -3.66 13.55 3.21
C GLY A 156 -2.18 13.40 3.62
N LEU A 157 -1.77 12.20 4.05
CA LEU A 157 -0.36 11.90 4.32
C LEU A 157 0.50 12.00 3.04
N ALA A 158 0.01 11.54 1.90
CA ALA A 158 0.73 11.70 0.62
C ALA A 158 0.96 13.17 0.28
N ALA A 159 -0.08 14.01 0.33
CA ALA A 159 0.01 15.43 0.05
C ALA A 159 0.94 16.15 1.04
N LYS A 160 0.93 15.76 2.32
CA LYS A 160 1.87 16.23 3.34
C LYS A 160 3.32 15.95 2.94
N LEU A 161 3.61 14.71 2.58
CA LEU A 161 4.95 14.24 2.19
C LEU A 161 5.40 14.83 0.85
N ALA A 162 4.45 15.10 -0.06
CA ALA A 162 4.72 15.72 -1.35
C ALA A 162 5.09 17.21 -1.18
N ALA A 163 4.46 17.93 -0.23
CA ALA A 163 4.75 19.35 0.00
C ALA A 163 6.23 19.62 0.34
N ASP A 164 6.90 18.68 1.00
CA ASP A 164 8.33 18.82 1.35
C ASP A 164 9.27 18.56 0.17
N ARG A 165 8.78 17.93 -0.91
CA ARG A 165 9.59 17.46 -2.04
C ARG A 165 9.28 18.15 -3.36
N VAL A 166 8.08 18.71 -3.48
CA VAL A 166 7.55 19.21 -4.74
C VAL A 166 8.42 20.30 -5.35
N THR A 167 8.69 20.17 -6.64
CA THR A 167 9.46 21.12 -7.45
C THR A 167 8.53 22.00 -8.27
N SER A 168 9.04 23.12 -8.80
CA SER A 168 8.26 23.97 -9.70
C SER A 168 7.77 23.22 -10.94
N GLN A 169 8.57 22.28 -11.47
CA GLN A 169 8.19 21.44 -12.61
C GLN A 169 7.03 20.50 -12.27
N GLU A 170 7.02 19.93 -11.06
CA GLU A 170 5.91 19.08 -10.60
C GLU A 170 4.64 19.90 -10.34
N ILE A 171 4.76 21.13 -9.82
CA ILE A 171 3.63 22.06 -9.72
C ILE A 171 3.04 22.38 -11.10
N ASP A 172 3.89 22.61 -12.11
CA ASP A 172 3.43 22.85 -13.48
C ASP A 172 2.73 21.60 -14.06
N ARG A 173 3.27 20.41 -13.82
CA ARG A 173 2.65 19.12 -14.19
C ARG A 173 1.27 18.96 -13.55
N LEU A 174 1.15 19.16 -12.23
CA LEU A 174 -0.12 19.09 -11.51
C LEU A 174 -1.14 20.11 -12.03
N THR A 175 -0.68 21.33 -12.33
CA THR A 175 -1.52 22.39 -12.90
C THR A 175 -2.05 22.01 -14.29
N GLU A 176 -1.25 21.37 -15.14
CA GLU A 176 -1.71 20.90 -16.46
C GLU A 176 -2.69 19.72 -16.37
N ILE A 177 -2.48 18.80 -15.43
CA ILE A 177 -3.42 17.71 -15.15
C ILE A 177 -4.77 18.29 -14.70
N ASP A 178 -4.77 19.23 -13.74
CA ASP A 178 -5.99 19.89 -13.28
C ASP A 178 -6.69 20.66 -14.41
N LYS A 179 -5.96 21.41 -15.26
CA LYS A 179 -6.58 22.01 -16.46
C LYS A 179 -7.26 20.97 -17.36
N GLY A 180 -6.70 19.76 -17.45
CA GLY A 180 -7.32 18.62 -18.13
C GLY A 180 -8.60 18.15 -17.46
N TYR A 181 -8.59 18.02 -16.14
CA TYR A 181 -9.75 17.73 -15.32
C TYR A 181 -10.87 18.77 -15.51
N GLN A 182 -10.55 20.06 -15.41
CA GLN A 182 -11.50 21.16 -15.64
C GLN A 182 -12.09 21.14 -17.06
N ARG A 183 -11.32 20.72 -18.08
CA ARG A 183 -11.85 20.51 -19.45
C ARG A 183 -12.81 19.32 -19.52
N ALA A 184 -12.55 18.25 -18.78
CA ALA A 184 -13.44 17.09 -18.72
C ALA A 184 -14.78 17.46 -18.07
N LEU A 185 -14.75 18.21 -16.95
CA LEU A 185 -15.94 18.75 -16.28
C LEU A 185 -16.81 19.57 -17.24
N ARG A 186 -16.22 20.52 -17.97
CA ARG A 186 -16.98 21.36 -18.93
C ARG A 186 -17.58 20.57 -20.09
N ARG A 187 -17.04 19.39 -20.40
CA ARG A 187 -17.56 18.50 -21.44
C ARG A 187 -18.62 17.53 -20.93
N GLY A 188 -18.83 17.45 -19.61
CA GLY A 188 -19.76 16.51 -18.97
C GLY A 188 -19.38 15.05 -19.23
N SER A 189 -18.08 14.76 -19.32
CA SER A 189 -17.60 13.39 -19.58
C SER A 189 -17.08 12.78 -18.29
N LEU A 190 -17.98 12.13 -17.55
CA LEU A 190 -17.67 11.49 -16.26
C LEU A 190 -16.44 10.57 -16.33
N ARG A 191 -16.35 9.74 -17.38
CA ARG A 191 -15.19 8.87 -17.59
C ARG A 191 -13.87 9.65 -17.70
N LEU A 192 -13.89 10.82 -18.36
CA LEU A 192 -12.71 11.68 -18.44
C LEU A 192 -12.45 12.40 -17.12
N GLU A 193 -13.49 12.78 -16.38
CA GLU A 193 -13.36 13.37 -15.03
C GLU A 193 -12.65 12.39 -14.10
N ILE A 194 -13.16 11.16 -13.96
CA ILE A 194 -12.58 10.08 -13.14
C ILE A 194 -11.13 9.84 -13.53
N LYS A 195 -10.86 9.73 -14.82
CA LYS A 195 -9.49 9.50 -15.30
C LYS A 195 -8.55 10.64 -14.92
N ARG A 196 -8.96 11.90 -15.11
CA ARG A 196 -8.09 13.07 -14.84
C ARG A 196 -7.91 13.31 -13.35
N ASP A 197 -8.93 13.03 -12.55
CA ASP A 197 -8.87 13.02 -11.09
C ASP A 197 -7.83 12.01 -10.59
N ARG A 198 -7.93 10.75 -11.03
CA ARG A 198 -6.97 9.69 -10.68
C ARG A 198 -5.54 10.04 -11.10
N GLU A 199 -5.35 10.64 -12.27
CA GLU A 199 -4.03 11.12 -12.72
C GLU A 199 -3.46 12.21 -11.81
N PHE A 200 -4.31 13.07 -11.23
CA PHE A 200 -3.89 14.13 -10.30
C PHE A 200 -3.41 13.53 -8.96
N HIS A 201 -4.21 12.66 -8.35
CA HIS A 201 -3.83 11.97 -7.10
C HIS A 201 -2.59 11.08 -7.28
N ALA A 202 -2.51 10.34 -8.39
CA ALA A 202 -1.36 9.51 -8.69
C ALA A 202 -0.05 10.32 -8.81
N ALA A 203 -0.10 11.51 -9.39
CA ALA A 203 1.06 12.40 -9.46
C ALA A 203 1.50 12.88 -8.07
N ILE A 204 0.56 13.13 -7.14
CA ILE A 204 0.90 13.50 -5.76
C ILE A 204 1.52 12.32 -5.01
N LEU A 205 1.01 11.10 -5.19
CA LEU A 205 1.61 9.88 -4.64
C LEU A 205 3.04 9.65 -5.16
N GLU A 206 3.30 9.97 -6.44
CA GLU A 206 4.64 9.90 -7.04
C GLU A 206 5.60 10.90 -6.38
N ILE A 207 5.18 12.16 -6.23
CA ILE A 207 5.98 13.22 -5.58
C ILE A 207 6.22 12.88 -4.09
N ALA A 208 5.24 12.27 -3.43
CA ALA A 208 5.34 11.83 -2.05
C ALA A 208 6.37 10.71 -1.82
N ASP A 209 6.81 10.02 -2.88
CA ASP A 209 7.87 9.00 -2.88
C ASP A 209 7.81 8.08 -1.64
N ASN A 210 6.64 7.47 -1.42
CA ASN A 210 6.41 6.56 -0.31
C ASN A 210 5.65 5.32 -0.79
N GLY A 211 6.40 4.26 -1.07
CA GLY A 211 5.85 3.03 -1.64
C GLY A 211 4.76 2.36 -0.79
N PHE A 212 4.75 2.55 0.52
CA PHE A 212 3.66 2.03 1.37
C PHE A 212 2.38 2.85 1.20
N VAL A 213 2.48 4.18 1.24
CA VAL A 213 1.34 5.08 1.02
C VAL A 213 0.72 4.83 -0.35
N THR A 214 1.54 4.80 -1.41
CA THR A 214 1.10 4.49 -2.78
C THR A 214 0.42 3.12 -2.85
N LYS A 215 1.00 2.09 -2.23
CA LYS A 215 0.43 0.75 -2.23
C LYS A 215 -0.95 0.71 -1.55
N PHE A 216 -1.09 1.36 -0.39
CA PHE A 216 -2.37 1.37 0.34
C PHE A 216 -3.42 2.21 -0.38
N ALA A 217 -3.07 3.37 -0.93
CA ALA A 217 -3.98 4.19 -1.73
C ALA A 217 -4.50 3.42 -2.96
N ASN A 218 -3.60 2.80 -3.71
CA ASN A 218 -3.96 2.01 -4.91
C ASN A 218 -4.92 0.85 -4.61
N HIS A 219 -4.78 0.21 -3.44
CA HIS A 219 -5.70 -0.85 -3.04
C HIS A 219 -7.13 -0.31 -2.80
N MET A 220 -7.27 0.93 -2.34
CA MET A 220 -8.57 1.55 -2.09
C MET A 220 -9.21 2.16 -3.35
N TYR A 221 -8.41 2.63 -4.31
CA TYR A 221 -8.93 3.27 -5.53
C TYR A 221 -9.86 2.38 -6.34
N SER A 222 -9.64 1.06 -6.37
CA SER A 222 -10.53 0.14 -7.08
C SER A 222 -11.95 0.20 -6.50
N HIS A 223 -12.07 0.28 -5.17
CA HIS A 223 -13.37 0.39 -4.52
C HIS A 223 -14.00 1.76 -4.74
N VAL A 224 -13.23 2.82 -4.52
CA VAL A 224 -13.69 4.20 -4.72
C VAL A 224 -14.19 4.43 -6.13
N THR A 225 -13.41 4.03 -7.14
CA THR A 225 -13.75 4.27 -8.54
C THR A 225 -15.01 3.51 -8.93
N ARG A 226 -15.26 2.32 -8.36
CA ARG A 226 -16.54 1.60 -8.56
C ARG A 226 -17.72 2.39 -8.02
N PHE A 227 -17.59 2.98 -6.83
CA PHE A 227 -18.61 3.87 -6.28
C PHE A 227 -18.80 5.07 -7.22
N GLU A 228 -17.73 5.75 -7.61
CA GLU A 228 -17.82 6.94 -8.48
C GLU A 228 -18.46 6.61 -9.83
N THR A 229 -18.00 5.59 -10.55
CA THR A 229 -18.59 5.15 -11.82
C THR A 229 -20.07 4.83 -11.64
N TYR A 230 -20.42 3.93 -10.71
CA TYR A 230 -21.80 3.48 -10.54
C TYR A 230 -22.74 4.63 -10.12
N PHE A 231 -22.35 5.45 -9.14
CA PHE A 231 -23.24 6.48 -8.60
C PHE A 231 -23.35 7.70 -9.52
N PHE A 232 -22.25 8.16 -10.10
CA PHE A 232 -22.30 9.35 -10.95
C PHE A 232 -22.87 9.06 -12.35
N GLU A 233 -22.72 7.84 -12.88
CA GLU A 233 -23.39 7.44 -14.12
C GLU A 233 -24.92 7.41 -13.94
N GLN A 234 -25.41 6.81 -12.84
CA GLN A 234 -26.85 6.73 -12.56
C GLN A 234 -27.50 8.09 -12.35
N GLN A 235 -26.77 9.03 -11.75
CA GLN A 235 -27.29 10.36 -11.47
C GLN A 235 -27.18 11.32 -12.67
N GLY A 236 -26.39 10.99 -13.70
CA GLY A 236 -26.14 11.90 -14.83
C GLY A 236 -25.47 13.23 -14.43
N HIS A 237 -24.83 13.27 -13.26
CA HIS A 237 -24.13 14.43 -12.71
C HIS A 237 -22.62 14.16 -12.67
N GLY A 238 -21.81 15.21 -12.91
CA GLY A 238 -20.36 15.14 -12.75
C GLY A 238 -19.92 14.98 -11.27
N MET A 239 -18.67 14.57 -11.06
CA MET A 239 -18.18 14.20 -9.73
C MET A 239 -18.13 15.34 -8.71
N THR A 240 -17.91 16.60 -9.11
CA THR A 240 -17.53 17.68 -8.16
C THR A 240 -18.62 18.68 -7.79
N MET A 241 -18.59 19.18 -6.55
CA MET A 241 -19.35 20.37 -6.08
C MET A 241 -18.49 21.63 -6.20
N ASN A 242 -17.16 21.48 -6.26
CA ASN A 242 -16.21 22.57 -6.10
C ASN A 242 -15.08 22.43 -7.11
N GLU A 243 -15.10 23.24 -8.17
CA GLU A 243 -14.03 23.32 -9.18
C GLU A 243 -12.66 23.68 -8.56
N ARG A 244 -12.60 24.08 -7.29
CA ARG A 244 -11.41 24.61 -6.62
C ARG A 244 -10.67 23.61 -5.72
N SER A 245 -11.15 22.39 -5.52
CA SER A 245 -10.53 21.47 -4.55
C SER A 245 -9.07 21.13 -4.92
N HIS A 246 -8.80 20.75 -6.17
CA HIS A 246 -7.43 20.60 -6.69
C HIS A 246 -6.61 21.88 -6.62
N ALA A 247 -7.21 23.04 -6.92
CA ALA A 247 -6.51 24.32 -6.88
C ALA A 247 -6.00 24.66 -5.47
N ASN A 248 -6.76 24.31 -4.43
CA ASN A 248 -6.34 24.48 -3.04
C ASN A 248 -5.16 23.58 -2.69
N ILE A 249 -5.17 22.32 -3.15
CA ILE A 249 -4.06 21.37 -2.97
C ILE A 249 -2.80 21.90 -3.67
N ILE A 250 -2.90 22.32 -4.94
CA ILE A 250 -1.78 22.90 -5.69
C ILE A 250 -1.23 24.14 -4.99
N ALA A 251 -2.08 25.01 -4.46
CA ALA A 251 -1.66 26.21 -3.76
C ALA A 251 -0.87 25.87 -2.48
N ALA A 252 -1.34 24.91 -1.69
CA ALA A 252 -0.65 24.46 -0.49
C ALA A 252 0.69 23.78 -0.79
N LEU A 253 0.74 22.95 -1.85
CA LEU A 253 1.98 22.33 -2.33
C LEU A 253 2.99 23.39 -2.81
N ARG A 254 2.55 24.35 -3.63
CA ARG A 254 3.39 25.46 -4.12
C ARG A 254 3.96 26.32 -2.98
N ALA A 255 3.19 26.49 -1.91
CA ALA A 255 3.61 27.23 -0.73
C ALA A 255 4.46 26.40 0.25
N HIS A 256 4.72 25.12 -0.04
CA HIS A 256 5.39 24.18 0.86
C HIS A 256 4.76 24.14 2.25
N GLN A 257 3.43 24.06 2.31
CA GLN A 257 2.66 24.03 3.55
C GLN A 257 2.10 22.61 3.80
N PRO A 258 2.87 21.70 4.43
CA PRO A 258 2.54 20.29 4.51
C PRO A 258 1.20 20.00 5.19
N GLU A 259 0.89 20.68 6.30
CA GLU A 259 -0.38 20.47 7.01
C GLU A 259 -1.58 21.00 6.21
N LEU A 260 -1.41 22.09 5.47
CA LEU A 260 -2.49 22.63 4.63
C LEU A 260 -2.70 21.76 3.39
N ALA A 261 -1.64 21.19 2.81
CA ALA A 261 -1.74 20.23 1.71
C ALA A 261 -2.48 18.96 2.17
N ALA A 262 -2.15 18.45 3.36
CA ALA A 262 -2.83 17.31 3.96
C ALA A 262 -4.34 17.57 4.15
N GLN A 263 -4.68 18.72 4.76
CA GLN A 263 -6.08 19.09 5.01
C GLN A 263 -6.86 19.28 3.71
N ALA A 264 -6.30 19.99 2.74
CA ALA A 264 -6.95 20.21 1.45
C ALA A 264 -7.21 18.89 0.72
N MET A 265 -6.24 17.97 0.74
CA MET A 265 -6.37 16.64 0.14
C MET A 265 -7.42 15.78 0.86
N SER A 266 -7.40 15.75 2.20
CA SER A 266 -8.43 15.01 2.94
C SER A 266 -9.83 15.57 2.70
N LEU A 267 -9.98 16.89 2.61
CA LEU A 267 -11.27 17.53 2.34
C LEU A 267 -11.81 17.18 0.95
N ASP A 268 -10.94 17.16 -0.07
CA ASP A 268 -11.32 16.77 -1.43
C ASP A 268 -12.00 15.39 -1.47
N TRP A 269 -11.39 14.39 -0.82
CA TRP A 269 -11.97 13.06 -0.68
C TRP A 269 -13.29 13.03 0.12
N LEU A 270 -13.34 13.76 1.23
CA LEU A 270 -14.52 13.78 2.10
C LEU A 270 -15.70 14.50 1.45
N GLU A 271 -15.46 15.51 0.62
CA GLU A 271 -16.50 16.17 -0.17
C GLU A 271 -17.12 15.20 -1.20
N THR A 272 -16.29 14.43 -1.91
CA THR A 272 -16.75 13.37 -2.83
C THR A 272 -17.57 12.31 -2.09
N MET A 273 -17.10 11.87 -0.91
CA MET A 273 -17.83 10.93 -0.07
C MET A 273 -19.24 11.43 0.30
N GLN A 274 -19.37 12.71 0.71
CA GLN A 274 -20.66 13.27 1.11
C GLN A 274 -21.66 13.31 -0.05
N LYS A 275 -21.19 13.56 -1.28
CA LYS A 275 -22.06 13.51 -2.47
C LYS A 275 -22.60 12.12 -2.74
N ILE A 276 -21.71 11.13 -2.70
CA ILE A 276 -22.09 9.74 -2.92
C ILE A 276 -23.11 9.34 -1.84
N LYS A 277 -22.86 9.71 -0.58
CA LYS A 277 -23.82 9.51 0.51
C LYS A 277 -25.17 10.21 0.31
N ALA A 278 -25.17 11.43 -0.21
CA ALA A 278 -26.40 12.18 -0.48
C ALA A 278 -27.19 11.65 -1.69
N SER A 279 -26.60 10.75 -2.48
CA SER A 279 -27.23 10.12 -3.64
C SER A 279 -27.98 8.82 -3.30
N PHE A 280 -27.97 8.41 -2.03
CA PHE A 280 -28.79 7.32 -1.48
C PHE A 280 -30.04 7.89 -0.78
#